data_AF-A0A9P7YD67-F1
#
_entry.id   AF-A0A9P7YD67-F1
#
_cell.length_a   1.000
_cell.length_b   1.000
_cell.length_c   1.000
_cell.angle_alpha   90.00
_cell.angle_beta   90.00
_cell.angle_gamma   90.00
#
_symmetry.space_group_name_H-M   'P 1'
#
loop_
_entity.id
_entity.type
_entity.pdbx_description
1 polymer ?
#
loop_
_entity_poly.entity_id
_entity_poly.type
_entity_poly.pdbx_seq_one_letter_code
_entity_poly.pdbx_strand_id
1 'polypeptide(L)'
;IPRTDERRVGSCYEDEIPQTPVTLVSVEGLASLQNLIKQDAHTLDDASNKRLERHVQKLAYAAQISFAERALLYDQNQMLTRMNNEAKVRKSTKSVVLGKAKVMSFEDNKLARVARATKDAMKGKGKRGRKRK
;
A
#
# COMPACT_ATOMS: atom_id res chain seq x y z
N ILE A 1 27.49 4.23 -39.07
CA ILE A 1 26.12 3.70 -38.96
C ILE A 1 26.16 2.57 -37.94
N PRO A 2 25.67 2.75 -36.70
CA PRO A 2 25.74 1.71 -35.68
C PRO A 2 24.59 0.71 -35.88
N ARG A 3 24.90 -0.59 -35.74
CA ARG A 3 23.91 -1.66 -35.72
C ARG A 3 23.24 -1.71 -34.34
N THR A 4 21.92 -1.70 -34.35
CA THR A 4 21.04 -1.81 -33.19
C THR A 4 21.00 -3.27 -32.75
N ASP A 5 21.57 -3.59 -31.59
CA ASP A 5 21.32 -4.87 -30.93
C ASP A 5 20.00 -4.76 -30.14
N GLU A 6 19.02 -5.54 -30.56
CA GLU A 6 17.71 -5.68 -29.92
C GLU A 6 17.89 -6.33 -28.54
N ARG A 7 17.84 -5.53 -27.47
CA ARG A 7 17.65 -6.04 -26.11
C ARG A 7 16.25 -6.66 -26.00
N ARG A 8 16.16 -7.98 -26.04
CA ARG A 8 15.01 -8.75 -25.55
C ARG A 8 14.78 -8.38 -24.08
N VAL A 9 13.74 -7.57 -23.84
CA VAL A 9 13.18 -7.33 -22.52
C VAL A 9 12.57 -8.64 -22.05
N GLY A 10 13.06 -9.14 -20.92
CA GLY A 10 12.60 -10.39 -20.32
C GLY A 10 11.09 -10.36 -20.07
N SER A 11 10.44 -11.47 -20.39
CA SER A 11 9.06 -11.74 -20.01
C SER A 11 8.92 -11.59 -18.50
N CYS A 12 8.00 -10.74 -18.07
CA CYS A 12 7.62 -10.63 -16.67
C CYS A 12 7.13 -12.01 -16.21
N TYR A 13 7.66 -12.47 -15.08
CA TYR A 13 7.14 -13.65 -14.42
C TYR A 13 5.69 -13.36 -14.05
N GLU A 14 4.76 -14.05 -14.69
CA GLU A 14 3.41 -14.23 -14.16
C GLU A 14 3.62 -15.08 -12.90
N ASP A 15 3.71 -14.42 -11.74
CA ASP A 15 3.59 -15.10 -10.45
C ASP A 15 2.22 -15.79 -10.48
N GLU A 16 2.22 -17.11 -10.68
CA GLU A 16 1.04 -17.94 -10.50
C GLU A 16 0.51 -17.66 -9.10
N ILE A 17 -0.58 -16.87 -9.05
CA ILE A 17 -1.31 -16.59 -7.82
C ILE A 17 -1.62 -17.95 -7.22
N PRO A 18 -1.10 -18.29 -6.02
CA PRO A 18 -1.41 -19.56 -5.42
C PRO A 18 -2.93 -19.60 -5.23
N GLN A 19 -3.60 -20.50 -5.94
CA GLN A 19 -5.01 -20.78 -5.68
C GLN A 19 -5.09 -21.31 -4.26
N THR A 20 -5.38 -20.41 -3.33
CA THR A 20 -5.75 -20.77 -1.97
C THR A 20 -6.97 -21.67 -2.07
N PRO A 21 -6.94 -22.88 -1.47
CA PRO A 21 -8.10 -23.75 -1.46
C PRO A 21 -9.26 -22.95 -0.86
N VAL A 22 -10.33 -22.80 -1.64
CA VAL A 22 -11.56 -22.17 -1.18
C VAL A 22 -12.13 -23.08 -0.10
N THR A 23 -11.75 -22.81 1.14
CA THR A 23 -12.34 -23.45 2.29
C THR A 23 -13.65 -22.73 2.50
N LEU A 24 -14.75 -23.35 2.06
CA LEU A 24 -16.10 -22.85 2.30
C LEU A 24 -16.35 -22.85 3.81
N VAL A 25 -16.04 -21.75 4.49
CA VAL A 25 -16.72 -21.39 5.73
C VAL A 25 -18.05 -20.75 5.33
N SER A 26 -18.94 -21.54 4.69
CA SER A 26 -20.35 -21.16 4.58
C SER A 26 -20.99 -21.29 5.95
N VAL A 27 -21.91 -20.39 6.28
CA VAL A 27 -22.73 -20.44 7.51
C VAL A 27 -23.44 -21.80 7.62
N GLU A 28 -23.84 -22.39 6.50
CA GLU A 28 -24.47 -23.71 6.42
C GLU A 28 -23.50 -24.84 6.78
N GLY A 29 -22.22 -24.72 6.39
CA GLY A 29 -21.17 -25.67 6.72
C GLY A 29 -20.85 -25.66 8.22
N LEU A 30 -20.84 -24.49 8.84
CA LEU A 30 -20.64 -24.33 10.28
C LEU A 30 -21.84 -24.87 11.08
N ALA A 31 -23.06 -24.59 10.64
CA ALA A 31 -24.27 -25.15 11.24
C ALA A 31 -24.31 -26.69 11.13
N SER A 32 -23.90 -27.23 9.98
CA SER A 32 -23.79 -28.68 9.76
C SER A 32 -22.77 -29.31 10.71
N LEU A 33 -21.58 -28.70 10.84
CA LEU A 33 -20.54 -29.16 11.76
C LEU A 33 -21.00 -29.11 13.22
N GLN A 34 -21.73 -28.06 13.61
CA GLN A 34 -22.29 -27.94 14.95
C GLN A 34 -23.31 -29.05 15.25
N ASN A 35 -24.15 -29.40 14.28
CA ASN A 35 -25.11 -30.50 14.43
C ASN A 35 -24.42 -31.86 14.57
N LEU A 36 -23.35 -32.10 13.81
CA LEU A 36 -22.53 -33.33 13.96
C LEU A 36 -21.90 -33.43 15.35
N ILE A 37 -21.33 -32.32 15.86
CA ILE A 37 -20.77 -32.26 17.21
C ILE A 37 -21.84 -32.59 18.26
N LYS A 38 -23.05 -32.04 18.13
CA LYS A 38 -24.16 -32.36 19.05
C LYS A 38 -24.51 -33.84 19.00
N GLN A 39 -24.64 -34.42 17.80
CA GLN A 39 -24.95 -35.84 17.63
C GLN A 39 -23.89 -36.73 18.26
N ASP A 40 -22.61 -36.51 17.94
CA ASP A 40 -21.49 -37.29 18.47
C ASP A 40 -21.28 -37.10 19.97
N ALA A 41 -21.70 -35.96 20.56
CA ALA A 41 -21.64 -35.74 22.00
C ALA A 41 -22.77 -36.47 22.77
N HIS A 42 -23.88 -36.78 22.09
CA HIS A 42 -24.99 -37.52 22.67
C HIS A 42 -24.75 -39.04 22.67
N THR A 43 -24.07 -39.56 21.66
CA THR A 43 -23.60 -40.94 21.62
C THR A 43 -22.22 -40.98 22.28
N LEU A 44 -22.07 -41.54 23.48
CA LEU A 44 -20.78 -41.59 24.19
C LEU A 44 -20.02 -42.91 23.94
N ASP A 45 -20.01 -43.37 22.70
CA ASP A 45 -19.27 -44.57 22.28
C ASP A 45 -17.82 -44.23 21.86
N ASP A 46 -16.93 -45.22 21.80
CA ASP A 46 -15.52 -45.00 21.46
C ASP A 46 -15.32 -44.43 20.04
N ALA A 47 -16.23 -44.71 19.11
CA ALA A 47 -16.14 -44.24 17.74
C ALA A 47 -16.65 -42.79 17.59
N SER A 48 -17.75 -42.44 18.27
CA SER A 48 -18.30 -41.09 18.34
C SER A 48 -17.37 -40.15 19.10
N ASN A 49 -16.70 -40.61 20.17
CA ASN A 49 -15.67 -39.81 20.85
C ASN A 49 -14.52 -39.43 19.90
N LYS A 50 -14.04 -40.37 19.09
CA LYS A 50 -13.01 -40.09 18.07
C LYS A 50 -13.51 -39.13 16.98
N ARG A 51 -14.78 -39.24 16.56
CA ARG A 51 -15.39 -38.32 15.58
C ARG A 51 -15.57 -36.92 16.18
N LEU A 52 -16.04 -36.84 17.42
CA LEU A 52 -16.21 -35.60 18.18
C LEU A 52 -14.90 -34.84 18.27
N GLU A 53 -13.81 -35.51 18.63
CA GLU A 53 -12.48 -34.90 18.68
C GLU A 53 -12.09 -34.28 17.33
N ARG A 54 -12.27 -35.02 16.22
CA ARG A 54 -11.99 -34.51 14.86
C ARG A 54 -12.86 -33.31 14.50
N HIS A 55 -14.15 -33.35 14.82
CA HIS A 55 -15.08 -32.25 14.54
C HIS A 55 -14.75 -30.99 15.35
N VAL A 56 -14.37 -31.15 16.61
CA VAL A 56 -13.91 -30.04 17.48
C VAL A 56 -12.61 -29.45 16.96
N GLN A 57 -11.63 -30.28 16.58
CA GLN A 57 -10.38 -29.81 15.97
C GLN A 57 -10.64 -29.03 14.68
N LYS A 58 -11.54 -29.53 13.81
CA LYS A 58 -11.93 -28.83 12.58
C LYS A 58 -12.58 -27.48 12.87
N LEU A 59 -13.45 -27.40 13.88
CA LEU A 59 -14.06 -26.15 14.31
C LEU A 59 -13.02 -25.16 14.85
N ALA A 60 -12.09 -25.64 15.68
CA ALA A 60 -11.02 -24.81 16.23
C ALA A 60 -10.11 -24.23 15.13
N TYR A 61 -9.73 -25.05 14.15
CA TYR A 61 -8.94 -24.62 13.00
C TYR A 61 -9.69 -23.57 12.15
N ALA A 62 -10.98 -23.80 11.88
CA ALA A 62 -11.81 -22.84 11.16
C ALA A 62 -11.94 -21.50 11.91
N ALA A 63 -12.09 -21.54 13.24
CA ALA A 63 -12.14 -20.34 14.07
C ALA A 63 -10.81 -19.57 14.06
N GLN A 64 -9.68 -20.27 14.12
CA GLN A 64 -8.35 -19.65 14.02
C GLN A 64 -8.17 -18.92 12.69
N ILE A 65 -8.52 -19.56 11.57
CA ILE A 65 -8.48 -18.93 10.25
C ILE A 65 -9.37 -17.70 10.21
N SER A 66 -10.63 -17.82 10.64
CA SER A 66 -11.59 -16.71 10.63
C SER A 66 -11.12 -15.51 11.47
N PHE A 67 -10.50 -15.76 12.63
CA PHE A 67 -9.92 -14.69 13.43
C PHE A 67 -8.70 -14.04 12.77
N ALA A 68 -7.82 -14.83 12.16
CA ALA A 68 -6.68 -14.30 11.43
C ALA A 68 -7.12 -13.42 10.24
N GLU A 69 -8.07 -13.89 9.44
CA GLU A 69 -8.65 -13.13 8.33
C GLU A 69 -9.29 -11.83 8.83
N ARG A 70 -10.08 -11.90 9.90
CA ARG A 70 -10.75 -10.73 10.47
C ARG A 70 -9.76 -9.71 11.04
N ALA A 71 -8.65 -10.15 11.62
CA ALA A 71 -7.58 -9.26 12.08
C ALA A 71 -6.94 -8.53 10.88
N LEU A 72 -6.59 -9.26 9.81
CA LEU A 72 -6.03 -8.67 8.59
C LEU A 72 -6.98 -7.64 7.94
N LEU A 73 -8.27 -7.97 7.83
CA LEU A 73 -9.28 -7.06 7.29
C LEU A 73 -9.43 -5.80 8.15
N TYR A 74 -9.36 -5.94 9.48
CA TYR A 74 -9.44 -4.80 10.39
C TYR A 74 -8.24 -3.86 10.21
N ASP A 75 -7.03 -4.40 10.13
CA ASP A 75 -5.80 -3.63 9.94
C ASP A 75 -5.79 -2.89 8.60
N GLN A 76 -6.21 -3.57 7.52
CA GLN A 76 -6.36 -2.95 6.20
C GLN A 76 -7.38 -1.79 6.23
N ASN A 77 -8.55 -2.01 6.82
CA ASN A 77 -9.57 -0.98 6.94
C ASN A 77 -9.09 0.21 7.78
N GLN A 78 -8.32 -0.04 8.85
CA GLN A 78 -7.73 1.02 9.65
C GLN A 78 -6.73 1.85 8.83
N MET A 79 -5.85 1.20 8.06
CA MET A 79 -4.90 1.86 7.18
C MET A 79 -5.60 2.74 6.13
N LEU A 80 -6.61 2.18 5.45
CA LEU A 80 -7.42 2.90 4.46
C LEU A 80 -8.14 4.10 5.07
N THR A 81 -8.67 3.95 6.28
CA THR A 81 -9.31 5.05 7.01
C THR A 81 -8.33 6.18 7.29
N ARG A 82 -7.10 5.87 7.70
CA ARG A 82 -6.04 6.87 7.90
C ARG A 82 -5.70 7.60 6.60
N MET A 83 -5.48 6.87 5.52
CA MET A 83 -5.17 7.44 4.21
C MET A 83 -6.30 8.34 3.69
N ASN A 84 -7.56 7.90 3.83
CA ASN A 84 -8.72 8.67 3.40
C ASN A 84 -8.89 9.94 4.22
N ASN A 85 -8.70 9.87 5.53
CA ASN A 85 -8.74 11.04 6.40
C ASN A 85 -7.65 12.05 6.03
N GLU A 86 -6.42 11.59 5.78
CA GLU A 86 -5.33 12.44 5.33
C GLU A 86 -5.62 13.06 3.95
N ALA A 87 -6.07 12.26 2.98
CA ALA A 87 -6.42 12.74 1.66
C ALA A 87 -7.55 13.78 1.70
N LYS A 88 -8.55 13.59 2.57
CA LYS A 88 -9.63 14.56 2.80
C LYS A 88 -9.07 15.87 3.36
N VAL A 89 -8.17 15.81 4.33
CA VAL A 89 -7.47 17.00 4.85
C VAL A 89 -6.71 17.70 3.73
N ARG A 90 -5.87 16.99 2.97
CA ARG A 90 -5.09 17.56 1.85
C ARG A 90 -5.97 18.23 0.78
N LYS A 91 -7.13 17.65 0.46
CA LYS A 91 -8.10 18.24 -0.48
C LYS A 91 -8.79 19.48 0.08
N SER A 92 -9.11 19.48 1.37
CA SER A 92 -9.81 20.60 2.04
C SER A 92 -8.89 21.77 2.35
N THR A 93 -7.62 21.50 2.65
CA THR A 93 -6.61 22.52 2.87
C THR A 93 -6.37 23.23 1.54
N LYS A 94 -6.75 24.51 1.48
CA LYS A 94 -6.52 25.36 0.30
C LYS A 94 -5.04 25.28 -0.07
N SER A 95 -4.74 25.03 -1.33
CA SER A 95 -3.36 24.99 -1.81
C SER A 95 -2.69 26.33 -1.57
N VAL A 96 -1.57 26.31 -0.86
CA VAL A 96 -0.70 27.49 -0.75
C VAL A 96 0.03 27.62 -2.08
N VAL A 97 -0.33 28.65 -2.86
CA VAL A 97 0.42 28.98 -4.07
C VAL A 97 1.79 29.51 -3.64
N LEU A 98 2.82 28.65 -3.70
CA LEU A 98 4.20 29.02 -3.36
C LEU A 98 4.76 30.13 -4.28
N GLY A 99 4.15 30.31 -5.46
CA GLY A 99 4.42 31.38 -6.39
C GLY A 99 3.87 31.06 -7.79
N LYS A 100 3.80 32.06 -8.67
CA LYS A 100 3.56 31.85 -10.10
C LYS A 100 4.90 31.56 -10.78
N ALA A 101 5.12 30.32 -11.19
CA ALA A 101 6.31 29.94 -11.96
C ALA A 101 6.01 30.00 -13.47
N LYS A 102 6.89 30.63 -14.24
CA LYS A 102 6.92 30.55 -15.71
C LYS A 102 7.84 29.40 -16.10
N VAL A 103 7.36 28.47 -16.94
CA VAL A 103 8.24 27.48 -17.58
C VAL A 103 9.16 28.22 -18.54
N MET A 104 10.44 28.34 -18.19
CA MET A 104 11.43 29.08 -18.99
C MET A 104 11.92 28.20 -20.15
N SER A 105 11.86 28.72 -21.37
CA SER A 105 12.49 28.10 -22.52
C SER A 105 14.01 28.19 -22.43
N PHE A 106 14.72 27.46 -23.31
CA PHE A 106 16.18 27.56 -23.40
C PHE A 106 16.65 29.00 -23.69
N GLU A 107 15.90 29.75 -24.49
CA GLU A 107 16.21 31.13 -24.82
C GLU A 107 15.98 32.08 -23.63
N ASP A 108 14.92 31.88 -22.85
CA ASP A 108 14.72 32.62 -21.59
C ASP A 108 15.91 32.41 -20.63
N ASN A 109 16.45 31.19 -20.56
CA ASN A 109 17.61 30.86 -19.74
C ASN A 109 18.89 31.54 -20.23
N LYS A 110 19.13 31.59 -21.54
CA LYS A 110 20.26 32.32 -22.13
C LYS A 110 20.18 33.81 -21.82
N LEU A 111 19.02 34.43 -22.04
CA LEU A 111 18.80 35.84 -21.73
C LEU A 111 19.03 36.13 -20.25
N ALA A 112 18.55 35.27 -19.36
CA ALA A 112 18.75 35.41 -17.92
C ALA A 112 20.23 35.24 -17.49
N ARG A 113 21.03 34.44 -18.22
CA ARG A 113 22.47 34.31 -17.99
C ARG A 113 23.22 35.57 -18.43
N VAL A 114 22.90 36.11 -19.62
CA VAL A 114 23.48 37.36 -20.12
C VAL A 114 23.15 38.52 -19.18
N ALA A 115 21.89 38.65 -18.77
CA ALA A 115 21.45 39.71 -17.84
C ALA A 115 22.09 39.62 -16.44
N ARG A 116 22.49 38.41 -15.99
CA ARG A 116 23.25 38.25 -14.76
C ARG A 116 24.72 38.64 -14.95
N ALA A 117 25.35 38.18 -16.02
CA ALA A 117 26.73 38.53 -16.34
C ALA A 117 26.94 40.05 -16.48
N THR A 118 25.99 40.76 -17.11
CA THR A 118 26.06 42.23 -17.21
C THR A 118 25.90 42.90 -15.86
N LYS A 119 24.95 42.46 -15.02
CA LYS A 119 24.78 42.99 -13.65
C LYS A 119 25.99 42.72 -12.77
N ASP A 120 26.61 41.55 -12.89
CA ASP A 120 27.81 41.18 -12.12
C ASP A 120 29.05 41.93 -12.60
N ALA A 121 29.17 42.20 -13.91
CA ALA A 121 30.20 43.08 -14.46
C ALA A 121 30.00 44.55 -14.05
N MET A 122 28.76 45.02 -13.96
CA MET A 122 28.41 46.37 -13.48
C MET A 122 28.55 46.53 -11.97
N LYS A 123 28.44 45.44 -11.19
CA LYS A 123 28.89 45.39 -9.79
C LYS A 123 30.41 45.43 -9.77
N GLY A 124 30.98 46.60 -10.07
CA GLY A 124 32.37 46.89 -9.77
C GLY A 124 32.68 46.63 -8.30
N LYS A 125 33.97 46.46 -7.95
CA LYS A 125 34.46 46.26 -6.58
C LYS A 125 34.09 47.46 -5.69
N GLY A 126 32.83 47.54 -5.25
CA GLY A 126 32.40 48.50 -4.26
C GLY A 126 33.15 48.21 -2.97
N LYS A 127 33.88 49.20 -2.44
CA LYS A 127 34.63 49.05 -1.18
C LYS A 127 33.67 48.51 -0.12
N ARG A 128 33.90 47.26 0.30
CA ARG A 128 33.18 46.60 1.39
C ARG A 128 33.63 47.23 2.72
N GLY A 129 33.22 48.48 2.94
CA GLY A 129 33.42 49.18 4.18
C GLY A 129 32.40 48.69 5.21
N ARG A 130 32.77 47.66 5.98
CA ARG A 130 32.06 47.34 7.23
C ARG A 130 32.42 48.44 8.22
N LYS A 131 31.52 49.42 8.46
CA LYS A 131 31.66 50.30 9.62
C LYS A 131 31.58 49.42 10.88
N ARG A 132 32.68 49.38 11.64
CA ARG A 132 32.68 48.80 12.98
C ARG A 132 31.88 49.76 13.88
N LYS A 133 30.86 49.23 14.55
CA LYS A 133 30.35 49.81 15.80
C LYS A 133 31.18 49.23 16.93
#